data_AF-A0A967D244-F1
#
_entry.id   AF-A0A967D244-F1
#
_cell.length_a   1.000
_cell.length_b   1.000
_cell.length_c   1.000
_cell.angle_alpha   90.00
_cell.angle_beta   90.00
_cell.angle_gamma   90.00
#
_symmetry.space_group_name_H-M   'P 1'
#
loop_
_entity.id
_entity.type
_entity.pdbx_description
1 polymer ?
#
loop_
_entity_poly.entity_id
_entity_poly.type
_entity_poly.pdbx_seq_one_letter_code
_entity_poly.pdbx_strand_id
1 'polypeptide(L)'
;MASCTSPAAPVAQIDASPDLDEAACAADASTDAACRISPRSILEALLFVGLPAAAPLSSRRVAKLMRGVRPAEIDQLATDLAGQYRANGCPYEVVSQENGWVMRLREEYRQFGAVLEARTRRVRLDAAALDALAVVAWNQPVAREGLAQLGCDAGPA
;
A
#
# COMPACT_ATOMS: atom_id res chain seq x y z
N MET A 1 -10.57 -21.32 -60.90
CA MET A 1 -11.50 -20.31 -60.35
C MET A 1 -12.54 -21.03 -59.52
N ALA A 2 -12.51 -20.83 -58.20
CA ALA A 2 -13.61 -20.95 -57.22
C ALA A 2 -12.99 -21.22 -55.83
N SER A 3 -12.55 -20.15 -55.19
CA SER A 3 -12.38 -20.06 -53.75
C SER A 3 -13.73 -20.31 -53.08
N CYS A 4 -13.77 -21.02 -51.95
CA CYS A 4 -14.78 -20.81 -50.92
C CYS A 4 -14.20 -21.23 -49.56
N THR A 5 -13.79 -20.21 -48.83
CA THR A 5 -13.30 -20.15 -47.47
C THR A 5 -14.33 -20.70 -46.47
N SER A 6 -13.87 -21.52 -45.53
CA SER A 6 -14.65 -22.00 -44.39
C SER A 6 -14.81 -20.86 -43.36
N PRO A 7 -15.99 -20.63 -42.76
CA PRO A 7 -16.15 -19.54 -41.80
C PRO A 7 -15.47 -19.88 -40.47
N ALA A 8 -14.59 -18.99 -40.02
CA ALA A 8 -13.98 -19.01 -38.70
C ALA A 8 -15.07 -18.86 -37.63
N ALA A 9 -15.14 -19.82 -36.71
CA ALA A 9 -15.97 -19.71 -35.51
C ALA A 9 -15.51 -18.52 -34.64
N PRO A 10 -16.42 -17.77 -34.01
CA PRO A 10 -16.05 -16.62 -33.18
C PRO A 10 -15.35 -17.10 -31.90
N VAL A 11 -14.04 -16.85 -31.82
CA VAL A 11 -13.23 -17.10 -30.62
C VAL A 11 -13.26 -15.85 -29.74
N ALA A 12 -14.38 -15.63 -29.06
CA ALA A 12 -14.45 -14.75 -27.89
C ALA A 12 -15.78 -15.00 -27.16
N GLN A 13 -15.76 -15.91 -26.18
CA GLN A 13 -16.80 -15.92 -25.16
C GLN A 13 -16.47 -14.75 -24.22
N ILE A 14 -17.22 -13.66 -24.33
CA ILE A 14 -17.16 -12.55 -23.40
C ILE A 14 -17.81 -13.05 -22.12
N ASP A 15 -16.99 -13.37 -21.12
CA ASP A 15 -17.49 -13.65 -19.78
C ASP A 15 -18.17 -12.37 -19.28
N ALA A 16 -19.47 -12.44 -18.98
CA ALA A 16 -20.16 -11.32 -18.40
C ALA A 16 -19.51 -11.06 -17.04
N SER A 17 -18.83 -9.92 -16.92
CA SER A 17 -18.31 -9.44 -15.63
C SER A 17 -19.46 -9.55 -14.62
N PRO A 18 -19.27 -10.20 -13.47
CA PRO A 18 -20.31 -10.24 -12.47
C PRO A 18 -20.66 -8.79 -12.13
N ASP A 19 -21.94 -8.45 -12.32
CA ASP A 19 -22.50 -7.15 -11.98
C ASP A 19 -22.38 -7.00 -10.46
N LEU A 20 -21.31 -6.35 -10.00
CA LEU A 20 -21.05 -6.11 -8.59
C LEU A 20 -21.92 -4.98 -8.02
N ASP A 21 -22.76 -4.36 -8.84
CA ASP A 21 -23.56 -3.21 -8.46
C ASP A 21 -24.81 -3.57 -7.64
N GLU A 22 -25.27 -4.83 -7.63
CA GLU A 22 -26.44 -5.23 -6.82
C GLU A 22 -26.11 -5.66 -5.37
N ALA A 23 -24.82 -5.82 -5.02
CA ALA A 23 -24.38 -6.12 -3.66
C ALA A 23 -24.04 -4.87 -2.83
N ALA A 24 -24.18 -3.67 -3.40
CA ALA A 24 -23.82 -2.41 -2.73
C ALA A 24 -24.91 -1.82 -1.82
N CYS A 25 -26.13 -2.38 -1.81
CA CYS A 25 -27.30 -1.70 -1.23
C CYS A 25 -27.79 -2.24 0.13
N ALA A 26 -27.08 -3.17 0.77
CA ALA A 26 -27.48 -3.75 2.07
C ALA A 26 -26.53 -3.42 3.24
N ALA A 27 -25.60 -2.47 3.08
CA ALA A 27 -24.59 -2.15 4.09
C ALA A 27 -24.85 -0.84 4.89
N ASP A 28 -25.90 -0.07 4.56
CA ASP A 28 -26.06 1.28 5.12
C ASP A 28 -26.85 1.37 6.44
N ALA A 29 -27.30 0.25 7.02
CA ALA A 29 -28.02 0.26 8.30
C ALA A 29 -27.14 -0.01 9.54
N SER A 30 -25.87 -0.41 9.37
CA SER A 30 -24.97 -0.72 10.51
C SER A 30 -23.77 0.24 10.66
N THR A 31 -23.66 1.26 9.80
CA THR A 31 -22.49 2.14 9.74
C THR A 31 -22.48 3.23 10.81
N ASP A 32 -23.64 3.59 11.38
CA ASP A 32 -23.74 4.70 12.36
C ASP A 32 -23.35 4.30 13.80
N ALA A 33 -23.53 3.03 14.18
CA ALA A 33 -23.13 2.52 15.49
C ALA A 33 -21.63 2.18 15.60
N ALA A 34 -20.96 1.96 14.46
CA ALA A 34 -19.61 1.39 14.36
C ALA A 34 -18.48 2.40 14.59
N CYS A 35 -18.74 3.71 14.51
CA CYS A 35 -17.70 4.75 14.61
C CYS A 35 -17.99 5.73 15.75
N ARG A 36 -18.24 5.24 16.98
CA ARG A 36 -18.12 6.10 18.16
C ARG A 36 -16.64 6.48 18.31
N ILE A 37 -16.30 7.65 17.79
CA ILE A 37 -14.96 8.22 17.87
C ILE A 37 -14.57 8.30 19.35
N SER A 38 -13.62 7.45 19.74
CA SER A 38 -13.09 7.37 21.09
C SER A 38 -11.59 7.66 21.06
N PRO A 39 -10.97 8.09 22.18
CA PRO A 39 -9.53 8.27 22.24
C PRO A 39 -8.76 7.02 21.80
N ARG A 40 -9.30 5.85 22.14
CA ARG A 40 -8.77 4.55 21.75
C ARG A 40 -8.80 4.35 20.24
N SER A 41 -9.94 4.57 19.58
CA SER A 41 -10.07 4.36 18.13
C SER A 41 -9.21 5.35 17.33
N ILE A 42 -9.04 6.58 17.85
CA ILE A 42 -8.12 7.56 17.26
C ILE A 42 -6.67 7.08 17.39
N LEU A 43 -6.24 6.62 18.57
CA LEU A 43 -4.88 6.12 18.79
C LEU A 43 -4.59 4.90 17.90
N GLU A 44 -5.53 3.96 17.80
CA GLU A 44 -5.46 2.80 16.91
C GLU A 44 -5.28 3.23 15.45
N ALA A 45 -6.10 4.16 14.96
CA ALA A 45 -5.96 4.69 13.60
C ALA A 45 -4.60 5.35 13.36
N LEU A 46 -4.10 6.14 14.32
CA LEU A 46 -2.79 6.77 14.22
C LEU A 46 -1.64 5.75 14.18
N LEU A 47 -1.70 4.72 15.03
CA LEU A 47 -0.71 3.65 15.06
C LEU A 47 -0.72 2.80 13.78
N PHE A 48 -1.90 2.56 13.22
CA PHE A 48 -2.07 1.83 11.96
C PHE A 48 -1.48 2.58 10.76
N VAL A 49 -1.75 3.87 10.64
CA VAL A 49 -1.15 4.71 9.59
C VAL A 49 0.36 4.86 9.80
N GLY A 50 0.79 4.97 11.06
CA GLY A 50 2.19 5.11 11.43
C GLY A 50 2.82 6.43 10.97
N LEU A 51 4.14 6.52 11.14
CA LEU A 51 4.96 7.62 10.63
C LEU A 51 5.83 7.15 9.45
N PRO A 52 6.33 8.08 8.61
CA PRO A 52 7.29 7.76 7.56
C PRO A 52 8.47 6.95 8.12
N ALA A 53 8.98 6.01 7.32
CA ALA A 53 10.09 5.14 7.69
C ALA A 53 9.88 4.32 8.99
N ALA A 54 8.62 3.99 9.32
CA ALA A 54 8.25 3.21 10.51
C ALA A 54 8.74 3.83 11.83
N ALA A 55 8.85 5.16 11.89
CA ALA A 55 9.28 5.85 13.09
C ALA A 55 8.27 5.70 14.25
N PRO A 56 8.73 5.60 15.51
CA PRO A 56 7.85 5.43 16.66
C PRO A 56 6.99 6.66 16.94
N LEU A 57 5.71 6.43 17.23
CA LEU A 57 4.76 7.47 17.63
C LEU A 57 4.89 7.74 19.13
N SER A 58 5.54 8.86 19.48
CA SER A 58 5.66 9.27 20.88
C SER A 58 4.31 9.70 21.48
N SER A 59 4.06 9.34 22.73
CA SER A 59 2.84 9.64 23.49
C SER A 59 2.58 11.15 23.60
N ARG A 60 3.65 11.95 23.73
CA ARG A 60 3.57 13.42 23.70
C ARG A 60 3.07 13.97 22.37
N ARG A 61 3.47 13.36 21.25
CA ARG A 61 3.04 13.79 19.91
C ARG A 61 1.58 13.44 19.67
N VAL A 62 1.17 12.22 20.07
CA VAL A 62 -0.23 11.80 19.96
C VAL A 62 -1.15 12.65 20.84
N ALA A 63 -0.76 12.93 22.08
CA ALA A 63 -1.50 13.81 22.99
C ALA A 63 -1.65 15.25 22.45
N LYS A 64 -0.76 15.72 21.56
CA LYS A 64 -0.95 17.02 20.88
C LYS A 64 -1.98 16.96 19.75
N LEU A 65 -2.14 15.80 19.12
CA LEU A 65 -3.12 15.57 18.05
C LEU A 65 -4.53 15.35 18.61
N MET A 66 -4.63 14.88 19.85
CA MET A 66 -5.89 14.58 20.53
C MET A 66 -6.18 15.63 21.61
N ARG A 67 -7.28 16.38 21.47
CA ARG A 67 -7.67 17.34 22.52
C ARG A 67 -8.13 16.59 23.77
N GLY A 68 -7.68 17.04 24.94
CA GLY A 68 -8.17 16.55 26.23
C GLY A 68 -7.60 15.21 26.69
N VAL A 69 -6.52 14.71 26.06
CA VAL A 69 -5.86 13.45 26.46
C VAL A 69 -4.43 13.73 26.90
N ARG A 70 -4.04 13.19 28.05
CA ARG A 70 -2.70 13.34 28.62
C ARG A 70 -1.74 12.30 28.03
N PRO A 71 -0.44 12.59 27.91
CA PRO A 71 0.53 11.61 27.42
C PRO A 71 0.50 10.27 28.17
N ALA A 72 0.32 10.30 29.50
CA ALA A 72 0.24 9.08 30.30
C ALA A 72 -1.00 8.22 29.99
N GLU A 73 -2.11 8.84 29.56
CA GLU A 73 -3.31 8.12 29.14
C GLU A 73 -3.09 7.44 27.79
N ILE A 74 -2.25 8.01 26.93
CA ILE A 74 -1.86 7.37 25.65
C ILE A 74 -1.07 6.08 25.91
N ASP A 75 -0.14 6.09 26.88
CA ASP A 75 0.64 4.89 27.23
C ASP A 75 -0.26 3.77 27.78
N GLN A 76 -1.27 4.13 28.59
CA GLN A 76 -2.28 3.19 29.09
C GLN A 76 -3.11 2.63 27.94
N LEU A 77 -3.64 3.49 27.07
CA LEU A 77 -4.45 3.07 25.92
C LEU A 77 -3.66 2.18 24.95
N ALA A 78 -2.38 2.46 24.71
CA ALA A 78 -1.51 1.65 23.87
C ALA A 78 -1.27 0.26 24.48
N THR A 79 -1.08 0.20 25.81
CA THR A 79 -0.93 -1.06 26.54
C THR A 79 -2.22 -1.89 26.49
N ASP A 80 -3.38 -1.25 26.66
CA ASP A 80 -4.69 -1.90 26.57
C ASP A 80 -4.96 -2.44 25.15
N LEU A 81 -4.59 -1.69 24.11
CA LEU A 81 -4.66 -2.12 22.72
C LEU A 81 -3.76 -3.35 22.47
N ALA A 82 -2.52 -3.31 22.97
CA ALA A 82 -1.60 -4.45 22.86
C ALA A 82 -2.18 -5.71 23.54
N GLY A 83 -2.78 -5.57 24.72
CA GLY A 83 -3.44 -6.67 25.43
C GLY A 83 -4.62 -7.25 24.65
N GLN A 84 -5.46 -6.39 24.08
CA GLN A 84 -6.64 -6.82 23.33
C GLN A 84 -6.28 -7.49 22.00
N TYR A 85 -5.31 -6.98 21.26
CA TYR A 85 -4.86 -7.64 20.03
C TYR A 85 -4.25 -9.01 20.29
N ARG A 86 -3.51 -9.16 21.40
CA ARG A 86 -2.99 -10.46 21.83
C ARG A 86 -4.12 -11.42 22.20
N ALA A 87 -5.10 -10.96 22.98
CA ALA A 87 -6.25 -11.77 23.37
C ALA A 87 -7.11 -12.21 22.17
N ASN A 88 -7.25 -11.34 21.17
CA ASN A 88 -8.03 -11.61 19.96
C ASN A 88 -7.26 -12.41 18.91
N GLY A 89 -5.98 -12.74 19.15
CA GLY A 89 -5.15 -13.49 18.20
C GLY A 89 -4.87 -12.71 16.91
N CYS A 90 -4.82 -11.37 16.96
CA CYS A 90 -4.56 -10.55 15.79
C CYS A 90 -3.15 -10.83 15.21
N PRO A 91 -2.97 -10.69 13.87
CA PRO A 91 -1.67 -10.90 13.22
C PRO A 91 -0.69 -9.72 13.43
N TYR A 92 -1.18 -8.61 13.97
CA TYR A 92 -0.41 -7.42 14.32
C TYR A 92 -0.38 -7.21 15.83
N GLU A 93 0.66 -6.52 16.29
CA GLU A 93 0.87 -6.17 17.69
C GLU A 93 1.27 -4.69 17.82
N VAL A 94 0.94 -4.10 18.97
CA VAL A 94 1.41 -2.78 19.38
C VAL A 94 2.57 -2.99 20.34
N VAL A 95 3.72 -2.40 20.03
CA VAL A 95 4.94 -2.53 20.83
C VAL A 95 5.51 -1.16 21.17
N SER A 96 6.10 -1.06 22.37
CA SER A 96 6.89 0.11 22.74
C SER A 96 8.27 0.00 22.10
N GLN A 97 8.68 1.04 21.40
CA GLN A 97 10.00 1.16 20.76
C GLN A 97 10.58 2.53 21.11
N GLU A 98 11.76 2.52 21.73
CA GLU A 98 12.42 3.72 22.26
C GLU A 98 11.49 4.52 23.19
N ASN A 99 11.09 5.73 22.76
CA ASN A 99 10.19 6.64 23.48
C ASN A 99 8.82 6.76 22.81
N GLY A 100 8.36 5.72 22.13
CA GLY A 100 7.06 5.72 21.48
C GLY A 100 6.51 4.33 21.23
N TRP A 101 5.47 4.30 20.42
CA TRP A 101 4.69 3.12 20.11
C TRP A 101 4.63 2.90 18.60
N VAL A 102 4.69 1.64 18.19
CA VAL A 102 4.51 1.24 16.80
C VAL A 102 3.57 0.06 16.72
N MET A 103 2.73 0.03 15.69
CA MET A 103 2.02 -1.16 15.28
C MET A 103 2.85 -1.89 14.24
N ARG A 104 3.05 -3.19 14.41
CA ARG A 104 3.81 -4.03 13.48
C ARG A 104 3.19 -5.41 13.35
N LEU A 105 3.50 -6.11 12.27
CA LEU A 105 3.17 -7.54 12.14
C LEU A 105 3.95 -8.35 13.17
N ARG A 106 3.28 -9.34 13.76
CA ARG A 106 3.93 -10.37 14.58
C ARG A 106 4.92 -11.16 13.72
N GLU A 107 5.94 -11.71 14.36
CA GLU A 107 7.03 -12.41 13.70
C GLU A 107 6.56 -13.55 12.78
N GLU A 108 5.55 -14.31 13.22
CA GLU A 108 4.89 -15.39 12.47
C GLU A 108 4.31 -14.94 11.11
N TYR A 109 3.92 -13.65 10.99
CA TYR A 109 3.28 -13.10 9.80
C TYR A 109 4.21 -12.19 8.98
N ARG A 110 5.45 -11.94 9.43
CA ARG A 110 6.39 -11.04 8.73
C ARG A 110 6.70 -11.49 7.30
N GLN A 111 6.76 -12.79 7.06
CA GLN A 111 7.02 -13.36 5.73
C GLN A 111 6.01 -12.89 4.66
N PHE A 112 4.77 -12.61 5.05
CA PHE A 112 3.75 -12.13 4.11
C PHE A 112 3.96 -10.67 3.70
N GLY A 113 4.63 -9.86 4.52
CA GLY A 113 5.01 -8.49 4.17
C GLY A 113 6.06 -8.43 3.06
N ALA A 114 7.07 -9.32 3.12
CA ALA A 114 8.15 -9.37 2.14
C ALA A 114 7.66 -9.67 0.71
N VAL A 115 6.54 -10.39 0.57
CA VAL A 115 5.93 -10.69 -0.73
C VAL A 115 5.45 -9.42 -1.45
N LEU A 116 4.95 -8.43 -0.71
CA LEU A 116 4.53 -7.14 -1.29
C LEU A 116 5.73 -6.24 -1.62
N GLU A 117 6.74 -6.22 -0.76
CA GLU A 117 7.95 -5.40 -0.97
C GLU A 117 8.72 -5.84 -2.22
N ALA A 118 8.82 -7.15 -2.46
CA ALA A 118 9.49 -7.70 -3.64
C ALA A 118 8.86 -7.21 -4.96
N ARG A 119 7.54 -7.02 -5.00
CA ARG A 119 6.82 -6.52 -6.18
C ARG A 119 6.89 -5.00 -6.34
N THR A 120 7.21 -4.27 -5.27
CA THR A 120 7.16 -2.80 -5.22
C THR A 120 8.54 -2.18 -5.21
N ARG A 121 9.58 -2.88 -5.67
CA ARG A 121 10.90 -2.29 -5.87
C ARG A 121 10.80 -1.20 -6.94
N ARG A 122 10.45 0.01 -6.52
CA ARG A 122 10.47 1.21 -7.35
C ARG A 122 11.91 1.47 -7.73
N VAL A 123 12.26 1.10 -8.95
CA VAL A 123 13.55 1.47 -9.54
C VAL A 123 13.52 2.99 -9.70
N ARG A 124 14.37 3.69 -8.94
CA ARG A 124 14.61 5.11 -9.16
C ARG A 124 15.60 5.22 -10.31
N LEU A 125 15.17 5.83 -11.41
CA LEU A 125 16.05 6.21 -12.50
C LEU A 125 16.86 7.44 -12.07
N ASP A 126 18.15 7.45 -12.38
CA ASP A 126 18.96 8.66 -12.29
C ASP A 126 18.68 9.57 -13.50
N ALA A 127 19.26 10.78 -13.49
CA ALA A 127 19.02 11.75 -14.55
C ALA A 127 19.45 11.22 -15.93
N ALA A 128 20.59 10.52 -15.99
CA ALA A 128 21.10 9.94 -17.23
C ALA A 128 20.16 8.87 -17.81
N ALA A 129 19.60 7.99 -16.97
CA ALA A 129 18.63 6.99 -17.41
C ALA A 129 17.29 7.62 -17.82
N LEU A 130 16.88 8.71 -17.16
CA LEU A 130 15.67 9.45 -17.53
C LEU A 130 15.83 10.15 -18.89
N ASP A 131 16.99 10.76 -19.14
CA ASP A 131 17.30 11.42 -20.42
C ASP A 131 17.34 10.40 -21.57
N ALA A 132 17.98 9.24 -21.33
CA ALA A 132 17.98 8.15 -22.30
C ALA A 132 16.55 7.65 -22.62
N LEU A 133 15.68 7.53 -21.60
CA LEU A 133 14.28 7.16 -21.80
C LEU A 133 13.54 8.20 -22.66
N ALA A 134 13.78 9.49 -22.44
CA ALA A 134 13.15 10.56 -23.21
C ALA A 134 13.55 10.53 -24.69
N VAL A 135 14.84 10.35 -24.98
CA VAL A 135 15.35 10.23 -26.36
C VAL A 135 14.79 9.00 -27.05
N VAL A 136 14.75 7.85 -26.36
CA VAL A 136 14.14 6.62 -26.90
C VAL A 136 12.66 6.83 -27.18
N ALA A 137 11.90 7.40 -26.25
CA ALA A 137 10.45 7.60 -26.40
C ALA A 137 10.10 8.51 -27.59
N TRP A 138 10.86 9.58 -27.80
CA TRP A 138 10.61 10.52 -28.89
C TRP A 138 10.97 9.97 -30.28
N ASN A 139 12.01 9.15 -30.37
CA ASN A 139 12.56 8.68 -31.63
C ASN A 139 12.12 7.25 -31.99
N GLN A 140 11.13 6.68 -31.29
CA GLN A 140 10.61 5.36 -31.62
C GLN A 140 9.95 5.34 -33.02
N PRO A 141 10.28 4.36 -33.89
CA PRO A 141 11.20 3.23 -33.69
C PRO A 141 12.66 3.56 -34.05
N VAL A 142 13.58 3.45 -33.08
CA VAL A 142 15.03 3.69 -33.28
C VAL A 142 15.84 2.47 -32.82
N ALA A 143 16.86 2.11 -33.59
CA ALA A 143 17.81 1.04 -33.24
C ALA A 143 18.83 1.54 -32.21
N ARG A 144 19.37 0.63 -31.38
CA ARG A 144 20.28 0.97 -30.28
C ARG A 144 21.53 1.71 -30.77
N GLU A 145 22.05 1.33 -31.93
CA GLU A 145 23.22 1.94 -32.56
C GLU A 145 22.96 3.39 -33.00
N GLY A 146 21.70 3.75 -33.27
CA GLY A 146 21.29 5.10 -33.64
C GLY A 146 21.17 6.05 -32.44
N LEU A 147 21.05 5.52 -31.22
CA LEU A 147 20.93 6.34 -30.01
C LEU A 147 22.22 7.10 -29.67
N ALA A 148 23.39 6.51 -29.97
CA ALA A 148 24.68 7.19 -29.77
C ALA A 148 24.79 8.45 -30.65
N GLN A 149 24.21 8.42 -31.85
CA GLN A 149 24.18 9.58 -32.76
C GLN A 149 23.25 10.70 -32.26
N LEU A 150 22.27 10.34 -31.43
CA LEU A 150 21.35 11.26 -30.75
C LEU A 150 21.91 11.76 -29.41
N GLY A 151 23.17 11.45 -29.09
CA GLY A 151 23.85 11.88 -27.86
C GLY A 151 23.45 11.10 -26.60
N CYS A 152 22.89 9.89 -26.75
CA CYS A 152 22.61 9.00 -25.62
C CYS A 152 23.78 8.05 -25.37
N ASP A 153 24.55 8.31 -24.30
CA ASP A 153 25.68 7.48 -23.87
C ASP A 153 25.33 6.49 -22.75
N ALA A 154 24.03 6.18 -22.56
CA ALA A 154 23.59 5.27 -21.51
C ALA A 154 24.20 3.86 -21.68
N GLY A 155 25.07 3.48 -20.74
CA GLY A 155 25.68 2.15 -20.68
C GLY A 155 24.65 1.06 -20.31
N PRO A 156 24.93 -0.22 -20.63
CA PRO A 156 24.10 -1.31 -20.14
C PRO A 156 24.11 -1.36 -18.61
N ALA A 157 22.95 -1.57 -18.02
CA ALA A 157 22.79 -1.85 -16.59
C ALA A 157 23.33 -3.24 -16.22
#